data_AF-A0A4R5VS51-F1
#
_entry.id   AF-A0A4R5VS51-F1
#
_cell.length_a   1.000
_cell.length_b   1.000
_cell.length_c   1.000
_cell.angle_alpha   90.00
_cell.angle_beta   90.00
_cell.angle_gamma   90.00
#
_symmetry.space_group_name_H-M   'P 1'
#
loop_
_entity.id
_entity.type
_entity.pdbx_description
1 polymer ?
#
loop_
_entity_poly.entity_id
_entity_poly.type
_entity_poly.pdbx_seq_one_letter_code
_entity_poly.pdbx_strand_id
1 'polypeptide(L)'
;MKFKWMVMAGFFAVILGMAPGMDMTGSAAQQDRHLEQQTKEPLKLKVTLQRVYLDGELSEEVVQEISWSPENFWAKYDQWQLITRDGENLVFRKNVDDISPLLKANGYFGITNEGVLTIFNGRPGQSRIIQSFFQIDIRKLESKKQEELLQGIPIKTKDRYVEVLETFRHYSTEAASKN
;
A
#
# COMPACT_ATOMS: atom_id res chain seq x y z
N MET A 1 9.59 15.76 -28.16
CA MET A 1 10.68 16.55 -28.77
C MET A 1 11.98 16.18 -28.05
N LYS A 2 12.94 15.57 -28.75
CA LYS A 2 14.18 15.02 -28.16
C LYS A 2 15.35 15.93 -28.55
N PHE A 3 15.96 16.63 -27.59
CA PHE A 3 17.13 17.48 -27.86
C PHE A 3 18.41 16.77 -27.43
N LYS A 4 19.17 16.32 -28.44
CA LYS A 4 20.56 15.87 -28.38
C LYS A 4 21.46 17.08 -28.18
N TRP A 5 22.31 17.11 -27.17
CA TRP A 5 23.47 18.00 -27.13
C TRP A 5 24.75 17.19 -27.32
N MET A 6 25.46 17.58 -28.37
CA MET A 6 26.66 16.96 -28.90
C MET A 6 27.88 17.61 -28.23
N VAL A 7 28.84 16.76 -27.87
CA VAL A 7 30.15 17.08 -27.30
C VAL A 7 30.96 17.89 -28.28
N MET A 8 31.61 18.97 -27.83
CA MET A 8 32.76 19.55 -28.52
C MET A 8 33.87 19.83 -27.51
N ALA A 9 34.87 18.95 -27.53
CA ALA A 9 36.20 19.21 -27.00
C ALA A 9 36.98 20.03 -28.03
N GLY A 10 37.69 21.07 -27.57
CA GLY A 10 38.58 21.88 -28.40
C GLY A 10 39.67 22.51 -27.54
N PHE A 11 40.85 21.91 -27.61
CA PHE A 11 42.09 22.26 -26.93
C PHE A 11 42.82 23.44 -27.63
N PHE A 12 43.75 24.06 -26.89
CA PHE A 12 44.92 24.84 -27.35
C PHE A 12 44.75 26.32 -27.75
N ALA A 13 45.31 27.21 -26.91
CA ALA A 13 46.43 28.08 -27.30
C ALA A 13 47.02 28.78 -26.06
N VAL A 14 48.21 28.33 -25.64
CA VAL A 14 49.12 29.10 -24.77
C VAL A 14 49.80 30.12 -25.65
N ILE A 15 49.65 31.42 -25.34
CA ILE A 15 50.50 32.46 -25.91
C ILE A 15 51.09 33.29 -24.77
N LEU A 16 52.41 33.20 -24.69
CA LEU A 16 53.33 33.82 -23.76
C LEU A 16 53.66 35.24 -24.28
N GLY A 17 53.50 36.27 -23.44
CA GLY A 17 53.89 37.64 -23.76
C GLY A 17 54.09 38.46 -22.48
N MET A 18 55.35 38.63 -22.07
CA MET A 18 55.77 39.51 -20.98
C MET A 18 55.74 40.99 -21.43
N ALA A 19 55.09 41.85 -20.64
CA ALA A 19 55.43 43.27 -20.54
C ALA A 19 55.48 43.64 -19.03
N PRO A 20 56.53 44.33 -18.56
CA PRO A 20 56.69 44.67 -17.15
C PRO A 20 56.01 46.01 -16.82
N GLY A 21 55.31 46.04 -15.68
CA GLY A 21 54.88 47.27 -15.02
C GLY A 21 53.43 47.69 -15.33
N MET A 22 52.49 47.12 -14.58
CA MET A 22 51.26 47.78 -14.12
C MET A 22 50.62 46.93 -13.02
N ASP A 23 50.82 47.40 -11.79
CA ASP A 23 50.00 47.28 -10.58
C ASP A 23 49.37 45.93 -10.21
N MET A 24 50.04 45.26 -9.27
CA MET A 24 49.42 44.28 -8.37
C MET A 24 48.42 44.99 -7.45
N THR A 25 47.14 45.01 -7.82
CA THR A 25 46.05 45.01 -6.83
C THR A 25 45.48 43.61 -6.77
N GLY A 26 46.02 42.82 -5.84
CA GLY A 26 45.39 41.59 -5.42
C GLY A 26 44.12 41.90 -4.63
N SER A 27 43.00 41.34 -5.06
CA SER A 27 42.06 40.70 -4.15
C SER A 27 41.24 39.67 -4.91
N ALA A 28 41.58 38.41 -4.68
CA ALA A 28 40.81 37.25 -5.08
C ALA A 28 39.62 37.06 -4.13
N ALA A 29 38.55 36.45 -4.66
CA ALA A 29 37.31 36.09 -3.98
C ALA A 29 36.51 37.31 -3.48
N GLN A 30 35.28 37.52 -3.92
CA GLN A 30 34.21 36.62 -3.55
C GLN A 30 33.11 36.72 -4.60
N GLN A 31 33.03 35.70 -5.43
CA GLN A 31 31.84 35.43 -6.22
C GLN A 31 30.81 34.86 -5.25
N ASP A 32 30.14 35.73 -4.50
CA ASP A 32 28.92 35.38 -3.77
C ASP A 32 27.80 35.13 -4.79
N ARG A 33 27.87 33.95 -5.41
CA ARG A 33 26.66 33.22 -5.73
C ARG A 33 26.05 32.84 -4.39
N HIS A 34 25.34 33.78 -3.78
CA HIS A 34 24.26 33.43 -2.87
C HIS A 34 23.32 32.54 -3.69
N LEU A 35 23.50 31.23 -3.52
CA LEU A 35 22.47 30.26 -3.79
C LEU A 35 21.23 30.82 -3.11
N GLU A 36 20.25 31.21 -3.90
CA GLU A 36 18.87 31.25 -3.45
C GLU A 36 18.56 29.85 -2.92
N GLN A 37 18.84 29.63 -1.64
CA GLN A 37 18.13 28.62 -0.87
C GLN A 37 16.71 29.15 -0.82
N GLN A 38 15.94 28.87 -1.86
CA GLN A 38 14.50 28.82 -1.79
C GLN A 38 14.18 27.83 -0.67
N THR A 39 14.04 28.33 0.55
CA THR A 39 13.37 27.64 1.64
C THR A 39 11.94 27.43 1.17
N LYS A 40 11.71 26.33 0.45
CA LYS A 40 10.36 25.87 0.15
C LYS A 40 9.67 25.72 1.49
N GLU A 41 8.64 26.52 1.71
CA GLU A 41 7.82 26.38 2.90
C GLU A 41 7.32 24.93 3.00
N PRO A 42 7.35 24.32 4.19
CA PRO A 42 6.96 22.94 4.34
C PRO A 42 5.46 22.79 4.04
N LEU A 43 5.12 21.85 3.16
CA LEU A 43 3.73 21.56 2.84
C LEU A 43 3.11 20.73 3.97
N LYS A 44 1.98 21.19 4.50
CA LYS A 44 1.16 20.39 5.41
C LYS A 44 0.21 19.54 4.56
N LEU A 45 0.29 18.23 4.71
CA LEU A 45 -0.48 17.28 3.93
C LEU A 45 -1.32 16.42 4.88
N LYS A 46 -2.61 16.27 4.58
CA LYS A 46 -3.47 15.30 5.25
C LYS A 46 -3.46 14.02 4.41
N VAL A 47 -2.82 12.98 4.94
CA VAL A 47 -2.64 11.71 4.25
C VAL A 47 -3.59 10.67 4.83
N THR A 48 -4.53 10.19 4.02
CA THR A 48 -5.37 9.03 4.34
C THR A 48 -4.74 7.78 3.74
N LEU A 49 -4.42 6.82 4.59
CA LEU A 49 -3.84 5.52 4.24
C LEU A 49 -4.91 4.45 4.31
N GLN A 50 -5.21 3.85 3.16
CA GLN A 50 -6.17 2.77 3.00
C GLN A 50 -5.45 1.44 2.82
N ARG A 51 -5.74 0.46 3.68
CA ARG A 51 -5.21 -0.91 3.60
C ARG A 51 -6.34 -1.85 3.24
N VAL A 52 -6.24 -2.49 2.08
CA VAL A 52 -7.20 -3.51 1.64
C VAL A 52 -6.61 -4.87 1.98
N TYR A 53 -7.32 -5.66 2.80
CA TYR A 53 -6.91 -7.00 3.19
C TYR A 53 -7.56 -8.07 2.30
N LEU A 54 -7.08 -9.32 2.41
CA LEU A 54 -7.57 -10.43 1.59
C LEU A 54 -9.04 -10.79 1.85
N ASP A 55 -9.52 -10.52 3.07
CA ASP A 55 -10.92 -10.68 3.47
C ASP A 55 -11.81 -9.51 3.03
N GLY A 56 -11.28 -8.55 2.26
CA GLY A 56 -12.03 -7.42 1.73
C GLY A 56 -12.26 -6.28 2.73
N GLU A 57 -11.73 -6.40 3.95
CA GLU A 57 -11.76 -5.33 4.94
C GLU A 57 -10.87 -4.15 4.50
N LEU A 58 -11.33 -2.94 4.81
CA LEU A 58 -10.64 -1.69 4.50
C LEU A 58 -10.32 -0.95 5.80
N SER A 59 -9.05 -0.97 6.19
CA SER A 59 -8.57 -0.14 7.29
C SER A 59 -8.15 1.23 6.77
N GLU A 60 -8.60 2.29 7.45
CA GLU A 60 -8.21 3.66 7.16
C GLU A 60 -7.44 4.28 8.33
N GLU A 61 -6.39 5.02 8.01
CA GLU A 61 -5.61 5.80 8.96
C GLU A 61 -5.36 7.19 8.39
N VAL A 62 -5.58 8.24 9.19
CA VAL A 62 -5.36 9.62 8.76
C VAL A 62 -4.16 10.19 9.51
N VAL A 63 -3.16 10.63 8.75
CA VAL A 63 -1.89 11.19 9.27
C VAL A 63 -1.74 12.62 8.78
N GLN A 64 -1.31 13.51 9.67
CA GLN A 64 -0.88 14.86 9.30
C GLN A 64 0.62 14.84 9.06
N GLU A 65 1.05 15.15 7.84
CA GLU A 65 2.45 15.15 7.44
C GLU A 65 2.94 16.57 7.13
N ILE A 66 4.20 16.83 7.48
CA ILE A 66 4.90 18.06 7.12
C ILE A 66 6.00 17.66 6.14
N SER A 67 5.79 17.95 4.86
CA SER A 67 6.73 17.63 3.78
C SER A 67 7.65 18.82 3.51
N TRP A 68 8.92 18.65 3.86
CA TRP A 68 10.00 19.60 3.56
C TRP A 68 10.59 19.39 2.16
N SER A 69 10.45 18.17 1.63
CA SER A 69 10.87 17.78 0.28
C SER A 69 9.80 16.85 -0.30
N PRO A 70 9.26 17.17 -1.49
CA PRO A 70 8.37 16.28 -2.20
C PRO A 70 8.98 14.89 -2.45
N GLU A 71 10.27 14.83 -2.76
CA GLU A 71 10.98 13.59 -3.08
C GLU A 71 10.99 12.62 -1.88
N ASN A 72 11.33 13.12 -0.69
CA ASN A 72 11.32 12.32 0.54
C ASN A 72 9.90 11.87 0.91
N PHE A 73 8.90 12.71 0.66
CA PHE A 73 7.50 12.37 0.89
C PHE A 73 7.05 11.19 0.01
N TRP A 74 7.32 11.24 -1.31
CA TRP A 74 6.95 10.14 -2.21
C TRP A 74 7.71 8.85 -1.91
N ALA A 75 8.98 8.94 -1.53
CA ALA A 75 9.79 7.77 -1.16
C ALA A 75 9.22 7.01 0.05
N LYS A 76 8.60 7.70 1.01
CA LYS A 76 7.94 7.08 2.18
C LYS A 76 6.74 6.21 1.77
N TYR A 77 6.11 6.53 0.65
CA TYR A 77 4.88 5.91 0.15
C TYR A 77 5.12 5.14 -1.16
N ASP A 78 6.35 4.71 -1.43
CA ASP A 78 6.73 4.02 -2.67
C ASP A 78 5.95 2.72 -2.92
N GLN A 79 5.58 2.00 -1.86
CA GLN A 79 4.75 0.80 -1.92
C GLN A 79 3.25 1.07 -1.89
N TRP A 80 2.84 2.34 -1.90
CA TRP A 80 1.45 2.76 -1.85
C TRP A 80 1.05 3.39 -3.17
N GLN A 81 -0.18 3.12 -3.60
CA GLN A 81 -0.75 3.73 -4.78
C GLN A 81 -1.51 4.99 -4.38
N LEU A 82 -1.18 6.13 -4.97
CA LEU A 82 -2.00 7.34 -4.85
C LEU A 82 -3.32 7.13 -5.60
N ILE A 83 -4.44 7.17 -4.88
CA ILE A 83 -5.80 7.01 -5.41
C ILE A 83 -6.41 8.36 -5.74
N THR A 84 -6.33 9.30 -4.81
CA THR A 84 -6.92 10.62 -4.94
C THR A 84 -5.97 11.67 -4.39
N ARG A 85 -5.92 12.82 -5.05
CA ARG A 85 -5.28 14.03 -4.57
C ARG A 85 -6.25 15.20 -4.72
N ASP A 86 -6.53 15.87 -3.62
CA ASP A 86 -7.34 17.08 -3.57
C ASP A 86 -6.63 18.14 -2.72
N GLY A 87 -5.92 19.05 -3.40
CA GLY A 87 -5.04 20.03 -2.76
C GLY A 87 -4.00 19.36 -1.85
N GLU A 88 -4.15 19.59 -0.55
CA GLU A 88 -3.30 19.06 0.53
C GLU A 88 -3.79 17.71 1.08
N ASN A 89 -4.94 17.21 0.62
CA ASN A 89 -5.48 15.90 1.01
C ASN A 89 -5.03 14.84 0.00
N LEU A 90 -4.42 13.78 0.50
CA LEU A 90 -3.91 12.67 -0.29
C LEU A 90 -4.51 11.36 0.22
N VAL A 91 -5.06 10.56 -0.67
CA VAL A 91 -5.54 9.21 -0.36
C VAL A 91 -4.60 8.21 -1.02
N PHE A 92 -3.90 7.43 -0.21
CA PHE A 92 -3.08 6.32 -0.67
C PHE A 92 -3.74 5.00 -0.33
N ARG A 93 -3.54 4.00 -1.17
CA ARG A 93 -4.02 2.64 -0.95
C ARG A 93 -2.91 1.62 -1.14
N LYS A 94 -2.91 0.61 -0.29
CA LYS A 94 -2.04 -0.56 -0.40
C LYS A 94 -2.85 -1.83 -0.17
N ASN A 95 -2.59 -2.84 -0.99
CA ASN A 95 -3.09 -4.19 -0.74
C ASN A 95 -2.15 -4.88 0.26
N VAL A 96 -2.73 -5.50 1.28
CA VAL A 96 -2.02 -6.26 2.30
C VAL A 96 -2.28 -7.74 2.05
N ASP A 97 -1.23 -8.50 1.80
CA ASP A 97 -1.28 -9.96 1.61
C ASP A 97 -1.42 -10.70 2.96
N ASP A 98 -2.44 -10.32 3.71
CA ASP A 98 -2.81 -10.87 5.01
C ASP A 98 -4.30 -10.62 5.26
N ILE A 99 -4.86 -11.30 6.25
CA ILE A 99 -6.21 -11.06 6.74
C ILE A 99 -6.25 -9.88 7.72
N SER A 100 -7.38 -9.19 7.79
CA SER A 100 -7.57 -8.04 8.66
C SER A 100 -7.33 -8.34 10.15
N PRO A 101 -6.91 -7.33 10.95
CA PRO A 101 -6.83 -7.47 12.40
C PRO A 101 -8.17 -7.89 13.03
N LEU A 102 -9.29 -7.41 12.48
CA LEU A 102 -10.63 -7.79 12.90
C LEU A 102 -10.83 -9.31 12.80
N LEU A 103 -10.48 -9.87 11.64
CA LEU A 103 -10.63 -11.29 11.40
C LEU A 103 -9.70 -12.13 12.29
N LYS A 104 -8.46 -11.69 12.49
CA LYS A 104 -7.53 -12.39 13.41
C LYS A 104 -8.04 -12.41 14.85
N ALA A 105 -8.62 -11.30 15.30
CA ALA A 105 -9.13 -11.17 16.66
C ALA A 105 -10.32 -12.12 16.89
N ASN A 106 -11.34 -12.01 16.04
CA ASN A 106 -12.66 -12.58 16.32
C ASN A 106 -13.28 -13.37 15.16
N GLY A 107 -12.57 -13.61 14.07
CA GLY A 107 -13.09 -14.30 12.90
C GLY A 107 -13.28 -15.80 13.12
N TYR A 108 -14.48 -16.30 12.76
CA TYR A 108 -14.76 -17.72 12.67
C TYR A 108 -15.47 -18.04 11.36
N PHE A 109 -15.03 -19.08 10.66
CA PHE A 109 -15.86 -19.70 9.63
C PHE A 109 -16.98 -20.48 10.28
N GLY A 110 -18.14 -20.44 9.66
CA GLY A 110 -19.22 -21.36 9.91
C GLY A 110 -20.19 -21.39 8.76
N ILE A 111 -21.39 -21.84 9.06
CA ILE A 111 -22.43 -22.05 8.07
C ILE A 111 -23.73 -21.41 8.55
N THR A 112 -24.43 -20.77 7.64
CA THR A 112 -25.78 -20.26 7.92
C THR A 112 -26.81 -21.40 7.87
N ASN A 113 -28.04 -21.14 8.30
CA ASN A 113 -29.12 -22.14 8.25
C ASN A 113 -29.43 -22.59 6.80
N GLU A 114 -29.13 -21.72 5.84
CA GLU A 114 -29.30 -21.94 4.41
C GLU A 114 -28.12 -22.69 3.78
N GLY A 115 -27.10 -23.05 4.57
CA GLY A 115 -25.95 -23.80 4.10
C GLY A 115 -24.86 -22.95 3.45
N VAL A 116 -24.83 -21.64 3.70
CA VAL A 116 -23.84 -20.72 3.11
C VAL A 116 -22.60 -20.64 4.01
N LEU A 117 -21.43 -20.99 3.45
CA LEU A 117 -20.15 -20.79 4.13
C LEU A 117 -19.94 -19.29 4.35
N THR A 118 -19.79 -18.91 5.61
CA THR A 118 -19.79 -17.52 6.05
C THR A 118 -18.78 -17.31 7.16
N ILE A 119 -18.18 -16.12 7.19
CA ILE A 119 -17.35 -15.66 8.30
C ILE A 119 -18.19 -14.80 9.24
N PHE A 120 -18.08 -15.11 10.53
CA PHE A 120 -18.73 -14.43 11.62
C PHE A 120 -17.72 -13.69 12.50
N ASN A 121 -18.16 -12.57 13.08
CA ASN A 121 -17.46 -11.88 14.16
C ASN A 121 -17.85 -12.56 15.49
N GLY A 122 -17.10 -13.58 15.87
CA GLY A 122 -17.41 -14.53 16.93
C GLY A 122 -17.97 -15.85 16.38
N ARG A 123 -18.47 -16.71 17.26
CA ARG A 123 -18.94 -18.05 16.86
C ARG A 123 -20.23 -17.96 16.03
N PRO A 124 -20.43 -18.88 15.07
CA PRO A 124 -21.67 -18.96 14.28
C PRO A 124 -22.93 -19.06 15.16
N GLY A 125 -24.05 -18.53 14.67
CA GLY A 125 -25.36 -18.58 15.34
C GLY A 125 -25.96 -17.20 15.60
N GLN A 126 -25.38 -16.43 16.52
CA GLN A 126 -25.88 -15.07 16.88
C GLN A 126 -24.88 -13.95 16.58
N SER A 127 -23.69 -14.31 16.11
CA SER A 127 -22.66 -13.33 15.75
C SER A 127 -22.98 -12.60 14.45
N ARG A 128 -22.46 -11.37 14.35
CA ARG A 128 -22.56 -10.57 13.13
C ARG A 128 -21.83 -11.25 11.99
N ILE A 129 -22.47 -11.34 10.83
CA ILE A 129 -21.84 -11.78 9.58
C ILE A 129 -20.85 -10.71 9.13
N ILE A 130 -19.61 -11.12 8.85
CA ILE A 130 -18.59 -10.29 8.22
C ILE A 130 -18.68 -10.43 6.70
N GLN A 131 -18.66 -11.68 6.21
CA GLN A 131 -18.63 -11.96 4.79
C GLN A 131 -19.20 -13.36 4.50
N SER A 132 -20.09 -13.45 3.51
CA SER A 132 -20.58 -14.73 2.99
C SER A 132 -19.88 -15.07 1.68
N PHE A 133 -19.66 -16.37 1.46
CA PHE A 133 -18.95 -16.89 0.29
C PHE A 133 -19.93 -17.64 -0.63
N PHE A 134 -19.99 -18.96 -0.50
CA PHE A 134 -20.76 -19.84 -1.39
C PHE A 134 -21.55 -20.87 -0.58
N GLN A 135 -22.61 -21.41 -1.19
CA GLN A 135 -23.41 -22.46 -0.58
C GLN A 135 -22.73 -23.83 -0.72
N ILE A 136 -22.68 -24.60 0.36
CA ILE A 136 -22.08 -25.94 0.40
C ILE A 136 -23.13 -27.04 0.60
N ASP A 137 -22.91 -28.21 0.00
CA ASP A 137 -23.77 -29.38 0.21
C ASP A 137 -23.37 -30.08 1.50
N ILE A 138 -23.96 -29.65 2.62
CA ILE A 138 -23.69 -30.17 3.96
C ILE A 138 -23.77 -31.71 3.98
N ARG A 139 -24.69 -32.31 3.22
CA ARG A 139 -24.89 -33.77 3.19
C ARG A 139 -23.69 -34.54 2.64
N LYS A 140 -22.83 -33.89 1.85
CA LYS A 140 -21.59 -34.46 1.31
C LYS A 140 -20.40 -34.27 2.24
N LEU A 141 -20.53 -33.46 3.30
CA LEU A 141 -19.48 -33.29 4.29
C LEU A 141 -19.48 -34.47 5.27
N GLU A 142 -18.28 -34.85 5.70
CA GLU A 142 -18.07 -35.72 6.84
C GLU A 142 -18.67 -35.09 8.10
N SER A 143 -19.28 -35.91 8.98
CA SER A 143 -19.95 -35.44 10.19
C SER A 143 -19.07 -34.54 11.07
N LYS A 144 -17.77 -34.86 11.15
CA LYS A 144 -16.80 -34.04 11.90
C LYS A 144 -16.67 -32.62 11.34
N LYS A 145 -16.58 -32.48 10.01
CA LYS A 145 -16.46 -31.16 9.35
C LYS A 145 -17.74 -30.34 9.49
N GLN A 146 -18.90 -31.01 9.47
CA GLN A 146 -20.17 -30.35 9.75
C GLN A 146 -20.17 -29.77 11.18
N GLU A 147 -19.76 -30.57 12.16
CA GLU A 147 -19.67 -30.13 13.56
C GLU A 147 -18.69 -28.96 13.73
N GLU A 148 -17.53 -29.02 13.10
CA GLU A 148 -16.54 -27.92 13.11
C GLU A 148 -17.13 -26.61 12.55
N LEU A 149 -17.90 -26.67 11.46
CA LEU A 149 -18.58 -25.50 10.89
C LEU A 149 -19.71 -24.97 11.79
N LEU A 150 -20.42 -25.85 12.49
CA LEU A 150 -21.47 -25.46 13.43
C LEU A 150 -20.88 -24.79 14.69
N GLN A 151 -19.80 -25.34 15.24
CA GLN A 151 -19.12 -24.79 16.41
C GLN A 151 -18.31 -23.53 16.10
N GLY A 152 -17.91 -23.37 14.84
CA GLY A 152 -17.09 -22.29 14.32
C GLY A 152 -15.61 -22.66 14.26
N ILE A 153 -15.00 -22.48 13.08
CA ILE A 153 -13.57 -22.70 12.86
C ILE A 153 -12.83 -21.36 13.01
N PRO A 154 -11.96 -21.18 14.01
CA PRO A 154 -11.28 -19.91 14.24
C PRO A 154 -10.31 -19.57 13.11
N ILE A 155 -10.23 -18.28 12.78
CA ILE A 155 -9.36 -17.74 11.74
C ILE A 155 -8.31 -16.86 12.43
N LYS A 156 -7.09 -17.38 12.58
CA LYS A 156 -6.00 -16.66 13.25
C LYS A 156 -4.87 -16.26 12.31
N THR A 157 -4.79 -16.91 11.15
CA THR A 157 -3.72 -16.72 10.16
C THR A 157 -4.30 -16.71 8.76
N LYS A 158 -3.59 -16.06 7.83
CA LYS A 158 -3.89 -16.12 6.39
C LYS A 158 -3.95 -17.57 5.90
N ASP A 159 -2.99 -18.40 6.29
CA ASP A 159 -2.92 -19.78 5.80
C ASP A 159 -4.15 -20.57 6.21
N ARG A 160 -4.62 -20.40 7.45
CA ARG A 160 -5.86 -21.05 7.91
C ARG A 160 -7.09 -20.51 7.17
N TYR A 161 -7.11 -19.23 6.85
CA TYR A 161 -8.17 -18.62 6.04
C TYR A 161 -8.25 -19.27 4.66
N VAL A 162 -7.13 -19.38 3.96
CA VAL A 162 -7.05 -19.97 2.62
C VAL A 162 -7.36 -21.46 2.64
N GLU A 163 -6.78 -22.20 3.59
CA GLU A 163 -6.97 -23.64 3.75
C GLU A 163 -8.46 -24.01 3.89
N VAL A 164 -9.18 -23.29 4.77
CA VAL A 164 -10.60 -23.56 5.02
C VAL A 164 -11.44 -23.26 3.78
N LEU A 165 -11.21 -22.12 3.11
CA LEU A 165 -11.91 -21.78 1.88
C LEU A 165 -11.72 -22.84 0.79
N GLU A 166 -10.48 -23.26 0.53
CA GLU A 166 -10.18 -24.27 -0.49
C GLU A 166 -10.75 -25.64 -0.11
N THR A 167 -10.65 -26.03 1.16
CA THR A 167 -11.23 -27.30 1.65
C THR A 167 -12.74 -27.35 1.39
N PHE A 168 -13.47 -26.28 1.70
CA PHE A 168 -14.93 -26.25 1.55
C PHE A 168 -15.39 -25.95 0.12
N ARG A 169 -14.54 -25.34 -0.71
CA ARG A 169 -14.82 -25.09 -2.14
C ARG A 169 -15.17 -26.37 -2.89
N HIS A 170 -14.51 -27.49 -2.55
CA HIS A 170 -14.80 -28.81 -3.14
C HIS A 170 -16.23 -29.32 -2.89
N TYR A 171 -16.92 -28.77 -1.89
CA TYR A 171 -18.29 -29.13 -1.54
C TYR A 171 -19.31 -28.07 -1.98
N SER A 172 -18.88 -27.06 -2.74
CA SER A 172 -19.77 -26.02 -3.26
C SER A 172 -20.88 -26.62 -4.12
N THR A 173 -22.08 -26.09 -3.95
CA THR A 173 -23.28 -26.42 -4.75
C THR A 173 -23.39 -25.56 -6.01
N GLU A 174 -22.70 -24.42 -6.03
CA GLU A 174 -22.52 -23.61 -7.22
C GLU A 174 -21.45 -24.29 -8.07
N ALA A 175 -21.86 -24.89 -9.20
CA ALA A 175 -20.94 -25.37 -10.20
C ALA A 175 -19.99 -24.22 -10.55
N ALA A 176 -18.68 -24.41 -10.34
CA ALA A 176 -17.64 -23.41 -10.49
C ALA A 176 -17.93 -22.47 -11.68
N SER A 177 -18.51 -21.30 -11.41
CA SER A 177 -18.72 -20.29 -12.44
C SER A 177 -17.35 -19.70 -12.73
N LYS A 178 -16.64 -20.36 -13.64
CA LYS A 178 -15.49 -19.81 -14.33
C LYS A 178 -15.96 -18.52 -15.01
N ASN A 179 -15.68 -17.37 -14.39
CA ASN A 179 -15.60 -16.10 -15.09
C ASN A 179 -14.13 -15.74 -15.23
#